data_AF-A0A1Q5LWW3-F1
#
_entry.id   AF-A0A1Q5LWW3-F1
#
_cell.length_a   1.000
_cell.length_b   1.000
_cell.length_c   1.000
_cell.angle_alpha   90.00
_cell.angle_beta   90.00
_cell.angle_gamma   90.00
#
_symmetry.space_group_name_H-M   'P 1'
#
loop_
_entity.id
_entity.type
_entity.pdbx_description
1 polymer ?
#
loop_
_entity_poly.entity_id
_entity_poly.type
_entity_poly.pdbx_seq_one_letter_code
_entity_poly.pdbx_strand_id
1 'polypeptide(L)'
;MTTTPTRPRPTPLDLANAAADRALTRGAVVTDEPFRLLWEKGILRSPLIPHHRLVALALASRADYATGRIPADRQPFLDGLVADTQLNRGQVAVALNVLLQRGWVRRAAKDRYRAYESARLRLTIPALLLKGMRRSS
;
A
#
# COMPACT_ATOMS: atom_id res chain seq x y z
N MET A 1 4.13 38.07 9.39
CA MET A 1 2.98 37.26 9.83
C MET A 1 3.18 35.85 9.29
N THR A 2 3.43 34.86 10.15
CA THR A 2 3.78 33.49 9.73
C THR A 2 2.65 32.55 10.15
N THR A 3 1.83 32.09 9.20
CA THR A 3 0.74 31.14 9.44
C THR A 3 1.28 29.71 9.41
N THR A 4 1.30 29.04 10.57
CA THR A 4 1.68 27.63 10.70
C THR A 4 0.60 26.74 10.05
N PRO A 5 0.93 25.85 9.10
CA PRO A 5 -0.07 24.97 8.49
C PRO A 5 -0.57 23.93 9.49
N THR A 6 -1.87 23.96 9.79
CA THR A 6 -2.55 22.99 10.64
C THR A 6 -2.50 21.60 10.01
N ARG A 7 -1.77 20.67 10.63
CA ARG A 7 -1.68 19.30 10.15
C ARG A 7 -3.06 18.62 10.29
N PRO A 8 -3.62 17.99 9.24
CA PRO A 8 -4.92 17.34 9.34
C PRO A 8 -4.90 16.23 10.40
N ARG A 9 -5.93 16.21 11.26
CA ARG A 9 -6.09 15.21 12.32
C ARG A 9 -6.27 13.83 11.69
N PRO A 10 -5.48 12.82 12.09
CA PRO A 10 -5.58 11.47 11.52
C PRO A 10 -6.95 10.86 11.81
N THR A 11 -7.51 10.17 10.81
CA THR A 11 -8.78 9.46 10.95
C THR A 11 -8.59 8.18 11.78
N PRO A 12 -9.67 7.59 12.33
CA PRO A 12 -9.61 6.29 12.99
C PRO A 12 -9.00 5.19 12.10
N LEU A 13 -9.25 5.24 10.79
CA LEU A 13 -8.66 4.33 9.81
C LEU A 13 -7.15 4.52 9.68
N ASP A 14 -6.66 5.77 9.71
CA ASP A 14 -5.23 6.08 9.71
C ASP A 14 -4.50 5.50 10.93
N LEU A 15 -5.15 5.60 12.10
CA LEU A 15 -4.64 5.07 13.36
C LEU A 15 -4.60 3.53 13.34
N ALA A 16 -5.67 2.87 12.89
CA ALA A 16 -5.72 1.41 12.76
C ALA A 16 -4.61 0.90 11.82
N ASN A 17 -4.47 1.53 10.64
CA ASN A 17 -3.42 1.17 9.68
C ASN A 17 -2.01 1.43 10.24
N ALA A 18 -1.81 2.47 11.07
CA ALA A 18 -0.52 2.74 11.71
C ALA A 18 -0.18 1.72 12.82
N ALA A 19 -1.19 1.16 13.49
CA ALA A 19 -0.99 0.10 14.48
C ALA A 19 -0.60 -1.23 13.83
N ALA A 20 -1.26 -1.62 12.72
CA ALA A 20 -0.88 -2.80 11.95
C ALA A 20 0.52 -2.72 11.35
N ASP A 21 0.88 -1.55 10.82
CA ASP A 21 2.23 -1.28 10.31
C ASP A 21 3.28 -1.48 11.40
N ARG A 22 3.05 -0.94 12.61
CA ARG A 22 3.92 -1.19 13.76
C ARG A 22 3.98 -2.67 14.13
N ALA A 23 2.88 -3.40 14.05
CA ALA A 23 2.86 -4.83 14.31
C ALA A 23 3.70 -5.60 13.27
N LEU A 24 3.58 -5.28 11.99
CA LEU A 24 4.35 -5.91 10.91
C LEU A 24 5.84 -5.53 10.97
N THR A 25 6.17 -4.28 11.28
CA THR A 25 7.55 -3.78 11.33
C THR A 25 8.30 -4.24 12.60
N ARG A 26 7.57 -4.56 13.69
CA ARG A 26 8.14 -5.17 14.92
C ARG A 26 8.15 -6.70 14.90
N GLY A 27 7.88 -7.34 13.76
CA GLY A 27 7.85 -8.81 13.66
C GLY A 27 6.69 -9.46 14.44
N ALA A 28 5.64 -8.71 14.80
CA ALA A 28 4.51 -9.20 15.58
C ALA A 28 3.42 -9.90 14.73
N VAL A 29 3.69 -10.10 13.44
CA VAL A 29 3.00 -11.12 12.65
C VAL A 29 4.04 -12.22 12.43
N VAL A 30 4.20 -13.08 13.44
CA VAL A 30 4.87 -14.37 13.28
C VAL A 30 3.90 -15.25 12.52
N THR A 31 3.81 -15.01 11.22
CA THR A 31 3.28 -15.98 10.26
C THR A 31 4.49 -16.49 9.52
N ASP A 32 4.64 -17.81 9.38
CA ASP A 32 5.68 -18.39 8.50
C ASP A 32 5.52 -17.91 7.05
N GLU A 33 4.36 -17.36 6.70
CA GLU A 33 4.11 -16.84 5.37
C GLU A 33 4.83 -15.50 5.09
N PRO A 34 5.54 -15.40 3.96
CA PRO A 34 6.17 -14.16 3.48
C PRO A 34 5.15 -13.04 3.28
N PHE A 35 5.55 -11.79 3.60
CA PHE A 35 4.66 -10.63 3.53
C PHE A 35 3.96 -10.49 2.18
N ARG A 36 4.71 -10.63 1.06
CA ARG A 36 4.14 -10.44 -0.28
C ARG A 36 3.05 -11.47 -0.57
N LEU A 37 3.21 -12.71 -0.13
CA LEU A 37 2.22 -13.77 -0.30
C LEU A 37 0.91 -13.41 0.44
N LEU A 38 1.01 -13.00 1.70
CA LEU A 38 -0.16 -12.56 2.49
C LEU A 38 -0.84 -11.35 1.86
N TRP A 39 -0.05 -10.41 1.36
CA TRP A 39 -0.55 -9.20 0.72
C TRP A 39 -1.31 -9.53 -0.58
N GLU A 40 -0.74 -10.37 -1.44
CA GLU A 40 -1.37 -10.83 -2.68
C GLU A 40 -2.69 -11.57 -2.39
N LYS A 41 -2.68 -12.54 -1.46
CA LYS A 41 -3.91 -13.22 -0.99
C LYS A 41 -4.96 -12.22 -0.52
N GLY A 42 -4.54 -11.21 0.24
CA GLY A 42 -5.39 -10.12 0.71
C GLY A 42 -6.02 -9.31 -0.43
N ILE A 43 -5.23 -8.93 -1.43
CA ILE A 43 -5.71 -8.20 -2.61
C ILE A 43 -6.71 -9.03 -3.41
N LEU A 44 -6.41 -10.31 -3.65
CA LEU A 44 -7.28 -11.20 -4.41
C LEU A 44 -8.64 -11.41 -3.73
N ARG A 45 -8.66 -11.48 -2.39
CA ARG A 45 -9.90 -11.61 -1.59
C ARG A 45 -10.59 -10.29 -1.28
N SER A 46 -9.94 -9.15 -1.56
CA SER A 46 -10.52 -7.83 -1.30
C SER A 46 -11.68 -7.52 -2.27
N PRO A 47 -12.63 -6.65 -1.89
CA PRO A 47 -13.70 -6.18 -2.77
C PRO A 47 -13.23 -5.08 -3.74
N LEU A 48 -11.95 -5.07 -4.12
CA LEU A 48 -11.42 -4.18 -5.15
C LEU A 48 -11.93 -4.61 -6.53
N ILE A 49 -12.18 -3.65 -7.42
CA ILE A 49 -12.51 -3.96 -8.82
C ILE A 49 -11.27 -4.50 -9.56
N PRO A 50 -11.44 -5.20 -10.71
CA PRO A 50 -10.32 -5.84 -11.42
C PRO A 50 -9.13 -4.93 -11.73
N HIS A 51 -9.36 -3.70 -12.23
CA HIS A 51 -8.27 -2.77 -12.54
C HIS A 51 -7.45 -2.37 -11.31
N HIS A 52 -8.10 -2.22 -10.14
CA HIS A 52 -7.40 -1.89 -8.90
C HIS A 52 -6.54 -3.07 -8.42
N ARG A 53 -7.05 -4.30 -8.57
CA ARG A 53 -6.27 -5.51 -8.27
C ARG A 53 -5.07 -5.65 -9.21
N LEU A 54 -5.23 -5.36 -10.51
CA LEU A 54 -4.13 -5.41 -11.47
C LEU A 54 -2.98 -4.46 -11.07
N VAL A 55 -3.31 -3.19 -10.78
CA VAL A 55 -2.31 -2.21 -10.30
C VAL A 55 -1.67 -2.65 -9.00
N ALA A 56 -2.45 -3.23 -8.09
CA ALA A 56 -1.93 -3.77 -6.83
C ALA A 56 -0.92 -4.91 -7.08
N LEU A 57 -1.23 -5.87 -7.95
CA LEU A 57 -0.33 -6.97 -8.29
C LEU A 57 0.93 -6.51 -9.03
N ALA A 58 0.82 -5.48 -9.89
CA ALA A 58 1.98 -4.84 -10.52
C ALA A 58 2.92 -4.16 -9.50
N LEU A 59 2.37 -3.57 -8.43
CA LEU A 59 3.19 -3.09 -7.32
C LEU A 59 3.86 -4.24 -6.55
N ALA A 60 3.14 -5.34 -6.33
CA ALA A 60 3.68 -6.51 -5.62
C ALA A 60 4.83 -7.17 -6.37
N SER A 61 4.78 -7.24 -7.71
CA SER A 61 5.87 -7.83 -8.50
C SER A 61 7.22 -7.11 -8.31
N ARG A 62 7.19 -5.83 -7.93
CA ARG A 62 8.38 -4.99 -7.69
C ARG A 62 8.79 -4.93 -6.21
N ALA A 63 7.96 -5.45 -5.31
CA ALA A 63 8.22 -5.45 -3.87
C ALA A 63 9.08 -6.64 -3.44
N ASP A 64 9.90 -6.40 -2.42
CA ASP A 64 10.63 -7.44 -1.71
C ASP A 64 9.66 -8.47 -1.10
N TYR A 65 10.01 -9.74 -1.26
CA TYR A 65 9.12 -10.85 -0.93
C TYR A 65 8.82 -10.96 0.57
N ALA A 66 9.84 -10.72 1.40
CA ALA A 66 9.75 -10.87 2.86
C ALA A 66 9.20 -9.61 3.53
N THR A 67 9.54 -8.42 3.04
CA THR A 67 9.26 -7.15 3.73
C THR A 67 8.16 -6.31 3.08
N GLY A 68 7.78 -6.59 1.83
CA GLY A 68 6.83 -5.78 1.08
C GLY A 68 7.32 -4.38 0.72
N ARG A 69 8.60 -4.08 0.97
CA ARG A 69 9.21 -2.80 0.59
C ARG A 69 9.54 -2.83 -0.88
N ILE A 70 9.27 -1.74 -1.58
CA ILE A 70 9.71 -1.55 -2.97
C ILE A 70 11.05 -0.81 -2.92
N PRO A 71 12.17 -1.44 -3.35
CA PRO A 71 13.48 -0.78 -3.41
C PRO A 71 13.43 0.53 -4.22
N ALA A 72 14.29 1.49 -3.88
CA ALA A 72 14.24 2.83 -4.47
C ALA A 72 14.45 2.83 -5.99
N ASP A 73 15.32 1.95 -6.47
CA ASP A 73 15.64 1.66 -7.88
C ASP A 73 14.51 0.90 -8.60
N ARG A 74 13.57 0.32 -7.86
CA ARG A 74 12.44 -0.46 -8.40
C ARG A 74 11.09 0.23 -8.26
N GLN A 75 11.06 1.48 -7.78
CA GLN A 75 9.83 2.25 -7.69
C GLN A 75 9.27 2.47 -9.11
N PRO A 76 8.08 1.94 -9.43
CA PRO A 76 7.54 2.08 -10.78
C PRO A 76 7.07 3.51 -11.07
N PHE A 77 6.74 4.28 -10.02
CA PHE A 77 6.01 5.53 -10.13
C PHE A 77 4.76 5.38 -11.02
N LEU A 78 4.15 6.49 -11.40
CA LEU A 78 2.92 6.44 -12.19
C LEU A 78 3.15 5.85 -13.60
N ASP A 79 4.21 6.28 -14.28
CA ASP A 79 4.47 5.90 -15.68
C ASP A 79 4.91 4.43 -15.82
N GLY A 80 5.70 3.92 -14.87
CA GLY A 80 6.05 2.50 -14.87
C GLY A 80 4.84 1.61 -14.62
N LEU A 81 3.88 2.04 -13.78
CA LEU A 81 2.64 1.29 -13.57
C LEU A 81 1.72 1.32 -14.80
N VAL A 82 1.68 2.45 -15.53
CA VAL A 82 0.99 2.54 -16.82
C VAL A 82 1.59 1.53 -17.80
N ALA A 83 2.92 1.48 -17.91
CA ALA A 83 3.60 0.52 -18.77
C ALA A 83 3.35 -0.94 -18.35
N ASP A 84 3.39 -1.24 -17.05
CA ASP A 84 3.21 -2.60 -16.54
C ASP A 84 1.76 -3.11 -16.70
N THR A 85 0.77 -2.22 -16.62
CA THR A 85 -0.65 -2.61 -16.58
C THR A 85 -1.41 -2.34 -17.87
N GLN A 86 -0.84 -1.56 -18.79
CA GLN A 86 -1.50 -1.09 -20.01
C GLN A 86 -2.82 -0.33 -19.75
N LEU A 87 -3.03 0.13 -18.52
CA LEU A 87 -4.13 1.01 -18.15
C LEU A 87 -3.76 2.45 -18.44
N ASN A 88 -4.75 3.30 -18.70
CA ASN A 88 -4.45 4.72 -18.87
C ASN A 88 -4.03 5.37 -17.53
N ARG A 89 -3.31 6.49 -17.62
CA ARG A 89 -2.77 7.23 -16.46
C ARG A 89 -3.82 7.56 -15.41
N GLY A 90 -5.03 7.94 -15.83
CA GLY A 90 -6.15 8.26 -14.95
C GLY A 90 -6.64 7.04 -14.16
N GLN A 91 -6.79 5.89 -14.82
CA GLN A 91 -7.16 4.63 -14.18
C GLN A 91 -6.13 4.20 -13.13
N VAL A 92 -4.84 4.30 -13.46
CA VAL A 92 -3.76 3.98 -12.50
C VAL A 92 -3.79 4.95 -11.31
N ALA A 93 -3.94 6.25 -11.54
CA ALA A 93 -4.02 7.23 -10.47
C ALA A 93 -5.22 7.00 -9.53
N VAL A 94 -6.39 6.66 -10.08
CA VAL A 94 -7.58 6.30 -9.32
C VAL A 94 -7.34 5.02 -8.52
N ALA A 95 -6.77 3.99 -9.14
CA ALA A 95 -6.43 2.74 -8.46
C ALA A 95 -5.48 2.97 -7.27
N LEU A 96 -4.40 3.74 -7.48
CA LEU A 96 -3.45 4.10 -6.44
C LEU A 96 -4.12 4.87 -5.29
N ASN A 97 -5.02 5.79 -5.60
CA ASN A 97 -5.77 6.52 -4.58
C ASN A 97 -6.68 5.59 -3.76
N VAL A 98 -7.38 4.65 -4.40
CA VAL A 98 -8.22 3.67 -3.70
C VAL A 98 -7.37 2.74 -2.84
N LEU A 99 -6.22 2.26 -3.34
CA LEU A 99 -5.30 1.43 -2.57
C LEU A 99 -4.75 2.19 -1.35
N LEU A 100 -4.46 3.48 -1.50
CA LEU A 100 -3.99 4.34 -0.42
C LEU A 100 -5.08 4.54 0.64
N GLN A 101 -6.29 4.91 0.22
CA GLN A 101 -7.44 5.12 1.10
C GLN A 101 -7.82 3.85 1.87
N ARG A 102 -7.73 2.69 1.23
CA ARG A 102 -8.03 1.39 1.85
C ARG A 102 -6.87 0.81 2.67
N GLY A 103 -5.72 1.47 2.69
CA GLY A 103 -4.56 1.07 3.49
C GLY A 103 -3.78 -0.12 2.91
N TRP A 104 -3.91 -0.41 1.62
CA TRP A 104 -3.12 -1.43 0.92
C TRP A 104 -1.73 -0.92 0.53
N VAL A 105 -1.60 0.39 0.35
CA VAL A 105 -0.33 1.06 0.09
C VAL A 105 -0.19 2.32 0.92
N ARG A 106 1.04 2.76 1.13
CA ARG A 106 1.34 4.07 1.73
C ARG A 106 2.42 4.79 0.93
N ARG A 107 2.34 6.12 0.96
CA ARG A 107 3.44 6.98 0.53
C ARG A 107 4.51 7.01 1.61
N ALA A 108 5.78 7.12 1.21
CA ALA A 108 6.85 7.46 2.13
C ALA A 108 6.52 8.78 2.86
N ALA A 109 6.93 8.92 4.13
CA ALA A 109 6.56 10.07 4.96
C ALA A 109 6.97 11.41 4.33
N LYS A 110 8.13 11.43 3.64
CA LYS A 110 8.66 12.60 2.93
C LYS A 110 7.87 12.96 1.66
N ASP A 111 7.06 12.04 1.15
CA ASP A 111 6.37 12.16 -0.14
C ASP A 111 4.85 12.28 0.01
N ARG A 112 4.35 12.53 1.24
CA ARG A 112 2.91 12.51 1.55
C ARG A 112 2.09 13.37 0.58
N TYR A 113 2.60 14.55 0.24
CA TYR A 113 1.93 15.54 -0.62
C TYR A 113 2.43 15.54 -2.06
N ARG A 114 3.37 14.64 -2.42
CA ARG A 114 3.88 14.54 -3.78
C ARG A 114 2.89 13.85 -4.70
N ALA A 115 2.97 14.17 -5.99
CA ALA A 115 2.23 13.49 -7.03
C ALA A 115 2.79 12.06 -7.26
N TYR A 116 2.00 11.15 -7.82
CA TYR A 116 2.36 9.72 -7.95
C TYR A 116 3.54 9.48 -8.89
N GLU A 117 3.88 10.46 -9.71
CA GLU A 117 5.04 10.55 -10.58
C GLU A 117 6.36 10.51 -9.80
N SER A 118 6.36 10.93 -8.53
CA SER A 118 7.56 10.99 -7.70
C SER A 118 7.39 10.44 -6.29
N ALA A 119 6.16 10.12 -5.88
CA ALA A 119 5.89 9.61 -4.56
C ALA A 119 6.31 8.14 -4.45
N ARG A 120 7.24 7.85 -3.54
CA ARG A 120 7.64 6.46 -3.27
C ARG A 120 6.53 5.73 -2.53
N LEU A 121 6.22 4.54 -3.01
CA LEU A 121 5.17 3.68 -2.46
C LEU A 121 5.77 2.52 -1.68
N ARG A 122 5.03 2.04 -0.69
CA ARG A 122 5.29 0.80 0.04
C ARG A 122 3.98 0.03 0.21
N LEU A 123 4.08 -1.30 0.22
CA LEU A 123 2.93 -2.16 0.49
C LEU A 123 2.60 -2.15 1.98
N THR A 124 1.33 -2.26 2.30
CA THR A 124 0.82 -2.41 3.66
C THR A 124 -0.37 -3.36 3.68
N ILE A 125 -0.54 -4.09 4.78
CA ILE A 125 -1.73 -4.93 5.00
C ILE A 125 -2.65 -4.19 5.98
N PRO A 126 -3.92 -3.90 5.60
CA PRO A 126 -4.88 -3.27 6.50
C PRO A 126 -5.08 -4.06 7.80
N ALA A 127 -5.11 -3.36 8.94
CA ALA A 127 -5.19 -3.97 10.28
C ALA A 127 -6.41 -4.86 10.49
N LEU A 128 -7.53 -4.47 9.88
CA LEU A 128 -8.79 -5.21 9.97
C LEU A 128 -8.69 -6.58 9.31
N LEU A 129 -7.85 -6.72 8.26
CA LEU A 129 -7.66 -7.98 7.55
C LEU A 129 -6.68 -8.90 8.29
N LEU A 130 -5.68 -8.35 8.99
CA LEU A 130 -4.79 -9.14 9.85
C LEU A 130 -5.56 -9.88 10.96
N LYS A 131 -6.63 -9.29 11.51
CA LYS A 131 -7.48 -9.96 12.52
C LYS A 131 -8.26 -11.15 11.94
N GLY A 132 -8.72 -11.05 10.70
CA GLY A 132 -9.42 -12.13 10.00
C GLY A 132 -8.48 -13.28 9.65
N MET A 133 -7.27 -12.97 9.16
CA MET A 133 -6.28 -13.99 8.78
C MET A 133 -5.75 -14.77 9.98
N ARG A 134 -5.69 -14.17 11.18
CA ARG A 134 -5.29 -14.86 12.43
C ARG A 134 -6.27 -15.92 12.93
N ARG A 135 -7.52 -15.96 12.45
CA ARG A 135 -8.54 -16.93 12.90
C ARG A 135 -8.71 -18.12 11.94
N SER A 136 -7.99 -18.12 10.82
CA SER A 136 -8.16 -19.09 9.72
C SER A 136 -6.91 -19.94 9.49
N SER A 137 -5.96 -19.90 10.43
CA SER A 137 -4.75 -20.74 10.47
C SER A 137 -4.86 -21.70 11.65
#